data_AF-A0A9P0PAQ0-F1
#
_entry.id   AF-A0A9P0PAQ0-F1
#
_cell.length_a   1.000
_cell.length_b   1.000
_cell.length_c   1.000
_cell.angle_alpha   90.00
_cell.angle_beta   90.00
_cell.angle_gamma   90.00
#
_symmetry.space_group_name_H-M   'P 1'
#
loop_
_entity.id
_entity.type
_entity.pdbx_description
1 polymer ?
#
loop_
_entity_poly.entity_id
_entity_poly.type
_entity_poly.pdbx_seq_one_letter_code
_entity_poly.pdbx_strand_id
1 'polypeptide(L)'
;MKFPTTEAEWRSIAQVFEARCNIPNCIGAVDGKHVNILPPPNSGAYYYNYKGYNSLVLMAICDANCEFIMCDWWCEWTNIRWRSYCIHSVLQKT
;
A
#
# COMPACT_ATOMS: atom_id res chain seq x y z
N MET A 1 -7.98 -8.65 9.04
CA MET A 1 -7.08 -7.48 8.96
C MET A 1 -6.93 -6.93 10.37
N LYS A 2 -5.85 -7.29 11.06
CA LYS A 2 -5.52 -6.75 12.38
C LYS A 2 -4.37 -5.78 12.19
N PHE A 3 -4.60 -4.51 12.47
CA PHE A 3 -3.54 -3.50 12.42
C PHE A 3 -2.65 -3.66 13.66
N PRO A 4 -1.32 -3.82 13.53
CA PRO A 4 -0.41 -3.90 14.66
C PRO A 4 -0.34 -2.55 15.36
N THR A 5 -0.53 -2.54 16.68
CA THR A 5 -0.57 -1.33 17.50
C THR A 5 0.62 -1.22 18.44
N THR A 6 1.35 -2.32 18.64
CA THR A 6 2.48 -2.39 19.56
C THR A 6 3.81 -2.53 18.81
N GLU A 7 4.89 -2.01 19.40
CA GLU A 7 6.24 -2.14 18.85
C GLU A 7 6.66 -3.61 18.68
N ALA A 8 6.27 -4.48 19.61
CA ALA A 8 6.57 -5.91 19.57
C ALA A 8 5.97 -6.59 18.32
N GLU A 9 4.74 -6.22 17.95
CA GLU A 9 4.08 -6.74 16.73
C GLU A 9 4.82 -6.27 15.47
N TRP A 10 5.21 -4.99 15.40
CA TRP A 10 6.00 -4.46 14.28
C TRP A 10 7.38 -5.12 14.16
N ARG A 11 8.06 -5.36 15.28
CA ARG A 11 9.33 -6.10 15.32
C ARG A 11 9.17 -7.53 14.83
N SER A 12 8.08 -8.20 15.19
CA SER A 12 7.78 -9.55 14.71
C SER A 12 7.60 -9.56 13.18
N ILE A 13 6.83 -8.61 12.62
CA ILE A 13 6.67 -8.48 11.16
C ILE A 13 8.02 -8.27 10.47
N ALA A 14 8.86 -7.38 11.02
CA ALA A 14 10.21 -7.12 10.49
C ALA A 14 11.11 -8.36 10.48
N GLN A 15 11.08 -9.16 11.54
CA GLN A 15 11.83 -10.41 11.62
C GLN A 15 11.35 -11.43 10.57
N VAL A 16 10.04 -11.53 10.32
CA VAL A 16 9.52 -12.44 9.29
C VAL A 16 9.91 -11.99 7.89
N PHE A 17 9.87 -10.67 7.60
CA PHE A 17 10.36 -10.13 6.34
C PHE A 17 11.85 -10.38 6.12
N GLU A 18 12.66 -10.20 7.15
CA GLU A 18 14.09 -10.49 7.09
C GLU A 18 14.33 -11.98 6.82
N ALA A 19 13.66 -12.87 7.55
CA ALA A 19 13.81 -14.32 7.39
C ALA A 19 13.37 -14.85 6.02
N ARG A 20 12.32 -14.27 5.41
CA ARG A 20 11.74 -14.76 4.15
C ARG A 20 12.25 -14.04 2.91
N CYS A 21 12.38 -12.73 3.00
CA CYS A 21 12.68 -11.86 1.87
C CYS A 21 14.11 -11.31 1.93
N ASN A 22 14.85 -11.54 3.03
CA ASN A 22 16.18 -10.97 3.27
C ASN A 22 16.17 -9.43 3.23
N ILE A 23 15.08 -8.83 3.73
CA ILE A 23 14.92 -7.38 3.82
C ILE A 23 14.83 -6.98 5.30
N PRO A 24 15.94 -6.53 5.92
CA PRO A 24 15.96 -6.17 7.33
C PRO A 24 15.10 -4.91 7.59
N ASN A 25 14.45 -4.84 8.75
CA ASN A 25 13.61 -3.70 9.16
C ASN A 25 12.45 -3.35 8.19
N CYS A 26 12.03 -4.29 7.35
CA CYS A 26 10.85 -4.13 6.51
C CYS A 26 9.59 -4.44 7.30
N ILE A 27 8.68 -3.47 7.43
CA ILE A 27 7.45 -3.64 8.21
C ILE A 27 6.20 -3.85 7.35
N GLY A 28 6.37 -3.82 6.03
CA GLY A 28 5.29 -4.01 5.09
C GLY A 28 5.70 -3.74 3.64
N ALA A 29 5.05 -4.43 2.71
CA ALA A 29 5.15 -4.18 1.28
C ALA A 29 3.90 -3.41 0.82
N VAL A 30 4.08 -2.31 0.09
CA VAL A 30 2.98 -1.47 -0.40
C VAL A 30 2.78 -1.67 -1.89
N ASP A 31 1.54 -1.87 -2.30
CA ASP A 31 1.16 -1.87 -3.70
C ASP A 31 -0.19 -1.15 -3.94
N GLY A 32 -0.36 -0.63 -5.15
CA GLY A 32 -1.50 0.15 -5.57
C GLY A 32 -2.16 -0.41 -6.83
N LYS A 33 -3.48 -0.59 -6.83
CA LYS A 33 -4.23 -1.10 -7.99
C LYS A 33 -5.38 -0.17 -8.37
N HIS A 34 -5.45 0.16 -9.66
CA HIS A 34 -6.64 0.80 -10.22
C HIS A 34 -7.83 -0.17 -10.22
N VAL A 35 -8.90 0.23 -9.57
CA VAL A 35 -10.21 -0.45 -9.55
C VAL A 35 -11.17 0.37 -10.38
N ASN A 36 -11.78 -0.26 -11.38
CA ASN A 36 -12.75 0.40 -12.25
C ASN A 36 -13.99 0.77 -11.45
N ILE A 37 -14.49 1.98 -11.64
CA ILE A 37 -15.70 2.46 -10.98
C ILE A 37 -16.64 3.15 -11.96
N LEU A 38 -17.92 3.17 -11.60
CA LEU A 38 -18.86 4.13 -12.17
C LEU A 38 -18.76 5.41 -11.32
N PRO A 39 -18.25 6.52 -11.90
CA PRO A 39 -18.12 7.75 -11.13
C PRO A 39 -19.52 8.33 -10.81
N PRO A 40 -19.67 9.04 -9.69
CA PRO A 40 -20.87 9.81 -9.40
C PRO A 40 -21.23 10.79 -10.54
N PRO A 41 -22.52 11.18 -10.67
CA PRO A 41 -22.90 12.25 -11.59
C PRO A 41 -22.09 13.53 -11.32
N ASN A 42 -21.79 14.30 -12.37
CA ASN A 42 -21.06 15.57 -12.29
C ASN A 42 -19.62 15.47 -11.75
N SER A 43 -19.02 14.28 -11.75
CA SER A 43 -17.60 14.09 -11.39
C SER A 43 -16.63 14.66 -12.43
N GLY A 44 -17.10 15.04 -13.61
CA GLY A 44 -16.25 15.42 -14.74
C GLY A 44 -15.23 14.32 -15.03
N ALA A 45 -13.96 14.70 -15.11
CA ALA A 45 -12.88 13.75 -15.28
C ALA A 45 -12.23 13.35 -13.93
N TYR A 46 -12.82 13.67 -12.77
CA TYR A 46 -12.19 13.47 -11.44
C TYR A 46 -11.64 12.05 -11.19
N TYR A 47 -12.30 11.02 -11.73
CA TYR A 47 -11.88 9.62 -11.61
C TYR A 47 -11.21 9.08 -12.89
N TYR A 48 -11.10 9.89 -13.93
CA TYR A 48 -10.63 9.48 -15.25
C TYR A 48 -9.11 9.38 -15.27
N ASN A 49 -8.61 8.18 -15.46
CA ASN A 49 -7.18 7.91 -15.45
C ASN A 49 -6.57 8.04 -16.86
N TYR A 50 -5.23 8.00 -16.92
CA TYR A 50 -4.48 8.04 -18.18
C TYR A 50 -4.72 6.81 -19.09
N LYS A 51 -5.29 5.72 -18.55
CA LYS A 51 -5.64 4.51 -19.29
C LYS A 51 -7.01 4.60 -19.97
N GLY A 52 -7.67 5.74 -19.88
CA GLY A 52 -8.92 6.01 -20.61
C GLY A 52 -10.17 5.46 -19.93
N TYR A 53 -10.14 5.20 -18.61
CA TYR A 53 -11.31 4.75 -17.87
C TYR A 53 -11.39 5.40 -16.48
N ASN A 54 -12.57 5.34 -15.86
CA ASN A 54 -12.77 5.85 -14.51
C ASN A 54 -12.35 4.81 -13.46
N SER A 55 -11.49 5.21 -12.52
CA SER A 55 -10.96 4.31 -11.49
C SER A 55 -10.64 5.00 -10.18
N LEU A 56 -10.74 4.24 -9.10
CA LEU A 56 -10.11 4.55 -7.82
C LEU A 56 -8.82 3.75 -7.66
N VAL A 57 -7.87 4.28 -6.91
CA VAL A 57 -6.67 3.54 -6.54
C VAL A 57 -6.92 2.87 -5.20
N LEU A 58 -6.83 1.54 -5.18
CA LEU A 58 -6.77 0.75 -3.96
C LEU A 58 -5.31 0.59 -3.54
N MET A 59 -4.95 1.16 -2.41
CA MET A 59 -3.63 1.02 -1.80
C MET A 59 -3.71 -0.05 -0.71
N ALA A 60 -2.77 -0.98 -0.71
CA ALA A 60 -2.71 -2.02 0.31
C ALA A 60 -1.27 -2.21 0.81
N ILE A 61 -1.16 -2.47 2.11
CA ILE A 61 0.07 -2.84 2.78
C ILE A 61 -0.06 -4.30 3.22
N CYS A 62 0.88 -5.13 2.80
CA CYS A 62 0.93 -6.56 3.14
C CYS A 62 2.12 -6.90 4.02
N ASP A 63 1.98 -7.93 4.84
CA ASP A 63 3.08 -8.54 5.58
C ASP A 63 3.84 -9.58 4.72
N ALA A 64 4.88 -10.19 5.31
CA ALA A 64 5.68 -11.23 4.66
C ALA A 64 4.95 -12.59 4.47
N ASN A 65 3.75 -12.72 5.03
CA ASN A 65 2.85 -13.85 4.81
C ASN A 65 1.80 -13.57 3.72
N CYS A 66 1.90 -12.43 3.03
CA CYS A 66 0.92 -11.96 2.06
C CYS A 66 -0.45 -11.67 2.67
N GLU A 67 -0.51 -11.39 3.97
CA GLU A 67 -1.71 -10.93 4.66
C GLU A 67 -1.79 -9.40 4.65
N PHE A 68 -2.99 -8.87 4.44
CA PHE A 68 -3.20 -7.42 4.45
C PHE A 68 -3.15 -6.85 5.87
N ILE A 69 -2.24 -5.90 6.09
CA ILE A 69 -2.09 -5.12 7.32
C ILE A 69 -3.03 -3.91 7.30
N MET A 70 -3.05 -3.19 6.17
CA MET A 70 -3.83 -1.97 5.98
C MET A 70 -4.29 -1.90 4.51
N CYS A 71 -5.48 -1.35 4.28
CA CYS A 71 -5.95 -1.02 2.96
C CYS A 71 -6.69 0.31 2.99
N ASP A 72 -6.41 1.18 2.03
CA ASP A 72 -7.03 2.49 1.89
C ASP A 72 -7.35 2.79 0.42
N TRP A 73 -8.28 3.72 0.20
CA TRP A 73 -8.79 4.09 -1.12
C TRP A 73 -8.49 5.56 -1.37
N TRP A 74 -7.87 5.88 -2.50
CA TRP A 74 -7.59 7.26 -2.84
C TRP A 74 -7.92 7.57 -4.29
N CYS A 75 -8.33 8.80 -4.54
CA CYS A 75 -8.58 9.33 -5.88
C CYS A 75 -7.52 10.37 -6.20
N GLU A 76 -6.51 10.00 -6.99
CA GLU A 76 -5.47 10.93 -7.44
C GLU A 76 -5.50 11.15 -8.94
N TRP A 77 -5.45 12.44 -9.31
CA TRP A 77 -5.11 12.89 -10.65
C TRP A 77 -3.60 13.07 -10.74
N THR A 78 -2.88 12.14 -11.38
CA THR A 78 -1.72 12.39 -12.26
C THR A 78 -0.89 11.13 -12.46
N ASN A 79 -0.04 11.16 -13.49
CA ASN A 79 0.91 10.15 -13.98
C ASN A 79 1.83 9.50 -12.90
N ILE A 80 1.28 8.77 -11.93
CA ILE A 80 2.09 7.93 -11.03
C ILE A 80 2.43 6.64 -11.75
N ARG A 81 3.70 6.50 -12.13
CA ARG A 81 4.28 5.23 -12.55
C ARG A 81 4.58 4.43 -11.28
N TRP A 82 3.67 3.54 -10.91
CA TRP A 82 3.83 2.65 -9.75
C TRP A 82 5.16 1.89 -9.84
N ARG A 83 5.99 2.07 -8.83
CA ARG A 83 7.04 1.13 -8.46
C ARG A 83 6.60 0.54 -7.12
N SER A 84 6.60 -0.78 -6.99
CA SER A 84 6.37 -1.41 -5.70
C SER A 84 7.47 -0.97 -4.73
N TYR A 85 7.09 -0.44 -3.57
CA TYR A 85 8.04 0.01 -2.56
C TYR A 85 7.85 -0.85 -1.30
N CYS A 86 8.96 -1.39 -0.76
CA CYS A 86 8.98 -1.94 0.58
C CYS A 86 9.14 -0.76 1.56
N ILE A 87 8.27 -0.65 2.56
CA ILE A 87 8.45 0.34 3.62
C ILE A 87 9.59 -0.17 4.51
N HIS A 88 10.79 0.42 4.33
CA HIS A 88 11.83 0.34 5.35
C HIS A 88 11.46 1.30 6.47
N SER A 89 11.30 0.79 7.70
CA SER A 89 11.13 1.66 8.84
C SER A 89 12.41 2.46 9.08
N VAL A 90 12.32 3.80 9.07
CA VAL A 90 13.30 4.69 9.69
C VAL A 90 13.11 4.58 11.20
N LEU A 91 13.58 3.48 11.78
CA LEU A 91 13.73 3.32 13.23
C LEU A 91 15.22 3.22 13.59
N GLN A 92 16.01 4.12 13.02
CA GLN A 92 17.38 4.41 13.42
C GLN A 92 17.55 5.91 13.66
N LYS A 93 16.94 6.42 14.73
CA LYS A 93 17.40 7.62 15.44
C LYS A 93 17.07 7.47 16.93
N THR A 94 17.81 6.59 17.60
CA THR A 94 18.34 6.89 18.93
C THR A 94 19.51 7.85 18.79
#